data_AF-A0A7X7B4Q7-F1
#
_entry.id   AF-A0A7X7B4Q7-F1
#
_cell.length_a   1.000
_cell.length_b   1.000
_cell.length_c   1.000
_cell.angle_alpha   90.00
_cell.angle_beta   90.00
_cell.angle_gamma   90.00
#
_symmetry.space_group_name_H-M   'P 1'
#
loop_
_entity.id
_entity.type
_entity.pdbx_description
1 polymer ?
#
loop_
_entity_poly.entity_id
_entity_poly.type
_entity_poly.pdbx_seq_one_letter_code
_entity_poly.pdbx_strand_id
1 'polypeptide(L)'
;MDLIKGFFERGIEIDIILIYYLIMVIFFLAFCFFHFMPEKKALKFFTVSLGYRSKMEYYNWKETLRRQKIFYIVGIIYSIFTLILTKVYGKRVAEGGIWILALILFLLAIWIGPVKKPRKK
;
A
#
# COMPACT_ATOMS: atom_id res chain seq x y z
N MET A 1 17.08 -23.76 8.71
CA MET A 1 17.30 -23.10 7.40
C MET A 1 16.53 -23.81 6.29
N ASP A 2 16.12 -25.06 6.49
CA ASP A 2 15.37 -25.89 5.52
C ASP A 2 13.88 -25.55 5.40
N LEU A 3 13.30 -24.89 6.41
CA LEU A 3 11.91 -24.42 6.37
C LEU A 3 11.68 -23.34 5.31
N ILE A 4 12.70 -22.51 5.04
CA ILE A 4 12.65 -21.46 4.01
C ILE A 4 12.87 -22.06 2.62
N LYS A 5 13.83 -23.00 2.47
CA LYS A 5 14.05 -23.73 1.22
C LYS A 5 12.81 -24.53 0.79
N GLY A 6 12.19 -25.26 1.72
CA GLY A 6 10.97 -26.02 1.44
C GLY A 6 9.71 -25.16 1.22
N PHE A 7 9.76 -23.85 1.52
CA PHE A 7 8.69 -22.90 1.17
C PHE A 7 8.86 -22.36 -0.27
N PHE A 8 10.10 -22.18 -0.72
CA PHE A 8 10.42 -21.81 -2.10
C PHE A 8 10.33 -22.99 -3.08
N GLU A 9 10.72 -24.20 -2.66
CA GLU A 9 10.69 -25.43 -3.50
C GLU A 9 9.29 -26.00 -3.70
N ARG A 10 8.36 -25.77 -2.77
CA ARG A 10 6.96 -26.22 -2.89
C ARG A 10 6.10 -25.34 -3.79
N GLY A 11 6.73 -24.45 -4.57
CA GLY A 11 6.15 -23.77 -5.72
C GLY A 11 4.65 -23.58 -5.56
N ILE A 12 4.23 -22.76 -4.59
CA ILE A 12 2.89 -22.19 -4.71
C ILE A 12 3.02 -21.34 -5.95
N GLU A 13 2.68 -21.90 -7.12
CA GLU A 13 2.46 -21.15 -8.35
C GLU A 13 1.23 -20.29 -8.11
N ILE A 14 1.38 -19.29 -7.23
CA ILE A 14 0.44 -18.19 -7.14
C ILE A 14 0.58 -17.50 -8.49
N ASP A 15 -0.45 -17.64 -9.31
CA ASP A 15 -0.52 -16.93 -10.57
C ASP A 15 -0.24 -15.46 -10.29
N ILE A 16 0.77 -14.89 -10.95
CA ILE A 16 1.16 -13.51 -10.74
C ILE A 16 -0.01 -12.54 -10.98
N ILE A 17 -0.95 -12.94 -11.83
CA ILE A 17 -2.21 -12.24 -12.05
C ILE A 17 -3.07 -12.22 -10.77
N LEU A 18 -3.13 -13.34 -10.03
CA LEU A 18 -3.82 -13.44 -8.75
C LEU A 18 -3.18 -12.51 -7.71
N ILE A 19 -1.86 -12.34 -7.72
CA ILE A 19 -1.17 -11.38 -6.84
C ILE A 19 -1.69 -9.96 -7.08
N TYR A 20 -1.83 -9.53 -8.34
CA TYR A 20 -2.39 -8.22 -8.65
C TYR A 20 -3.84 -8.05 -8.18
N TYR A 21 -4.68 -9.08 -8.34
CA TYR A 21 -6.04 -9.05 -7.82
C TYR A 21 -6.06 -8.95 -6.29
N LEU A 22 -5.22 -9.71 -5.59
CA LEU A 22 -5.10 -9.64 -4.13
C LEU A 22 -4.64 -8.27 -3.65
N ILE A 23 -3.61 -7.69 -4.28
CA ILE A 23 -3.14 -6.34 -3.96
C ILE A 23 -4.25 -5.33 -4.17
N MET A 24 -4.96 -5.40 -5.31
CA MET A 24 -6.08 -4.51 -5.59
C MET A 24 -7.17 -4.61 -4.53
N VAL A 25 -7.56 -5.82 -4.12
CA VAL A 25 -8.58 -6.05 -3.09
C VAL A 25 -8.11 -5.51 -1.73
N ILE A 26 -6.87 -5.78 -1.32
CA ILE A 26 -6.32 -5.29 -0.05
C ILE A 26 -6.30 -3.76 -0.04
N PHE A 27 -5.82 -3.13 -1.12
CA PHE A 27 -5.75 -1.68 -1.21
C PHE A 27 -7.13 -1.05 -1.28
N PHE A 28 -8.09 -1.69 -1.98
CA PHE A 28 -9.48 -1.24 -2.04
C PHE A 28 -10.16 -1.32 -0.67
N LEU A 29 -10.02 -2.44 0.04
CA LEU A 29 -10.56 -2.60 1.39
C LEU A 29 -9.95 -1.60 2.36
N ALA A 30 -8.63 -1.41 2.31
CA ALA A 30 -7.95 -0.40 3.12
C ALA A 30 -8.46 1.02 2.79
N PHE A 31 -8.59 1.34 1.49
CA PHE A 31 -9.14 2.62 1.07
C PHE A 31 -10.56 2.83 1.60
N CYS A 32 -11.47 1.86 1.39
CA CYS A 32 -12.84 1.92 1.89
C CYS A 32 -12.88 2.09 3.40
N PHE A 33 -12.07 1.34 4.15
CA PHE A 33 -11.98 1.45 5.60
C PHE A 33 -11.64 2.88 6.03
N PHE A 34 -10.60 3.49 5.45
CA PHE A 34 -10.20 4.86 5.78
C PHE A 34 -11.08 5.96 5.15
N HIS A 35 -11.82 5.64 4.09
CA HIS A 35 -12.71 6.57 3.42
C HIS A 35 -14.04 6.70 4.17
N PHE A 36 -14.66 5.59 4.55
CA PHE A 36 -15.95 5.56 5.23
C PHE A 36 -15.84 5.75 6.76
N MET A 37 -14.67 5.50 7.36
CA MET A 37 -14.48 5.79 8.77
C MET A 37 -14.52 7.31 9.04
N PRO A 38 -15.25 7.76 10.07
CA PRO A 38 -15.24 9.17 10.48
C PRO A 38 -13.81 9.66 10.73
N GLU A 39 -13.47 10.85 10.23
CA GLU A 39 -12.11 11.39 10.24
C GLU A 39 -11.45 11.32 11.63
N LYS A 40 -12.19 11.69 12.69
CA LYS A 40 -11.71 11.59 14.09
C LYS A 40 -11.29 10.17 14.49
N LYS A 41 -12.06 9.15 14.08
CA LYS A 41 -11.75 7.73 14.35
C LYS A 41 -10.59 7.25 13.51
N ALA A 42 -10.54 7.63 12.23
CA ALA A 42 -9.44 7.29 11.32
C ALA A 42 -8.11 7.84 11.84
N LEU A 43 -8.07 9.10 12.27
CA LEU A 43 -6.88 9.71 12.86
C LEU A 43 -6.46 9.02 14.17
N LYS A 44 -7.41 8.69 15.05
CA LYS A 44 -7.12 7.97 16.29
C LYS A 44 -6.57 6.56 16.05
N PHE A 45 -7.14 5.84 15.09
CA PHE A 45 -6.64 4.53 14.69
C PHE A 45 -5.21 4.63 14.16
N PHE A 46 -4.98 5.60 13.25
CA PHE A 46 -3.69 5.79 12.59
C PHE A 46 -2.56 6.18 13.56
N THR A 47 -2.84 7.02 14.56
CA THR A 47 -1.84 7.41 15.56
C THR A 47 -1.53 6.31 16.57
N VAL A 48 -2.50 5.45 16.87
CA VAL A 48 -2.31 4.28 17.73
C VAL A 48 -1.54 3.20 16.98
N SER A 49 -1.94 2.86 15.75
CA SER A 49 -1.31 1.80 14.96
C SER A 49 0.16 2.09 14.63
N LEU A 50 0.53 3.36 14.51
CA LEU A 50 1.92 3.77 14.25
C LEU A 50 2.72 4.11 15.52
N GLY A 51 2.12 4.01 16.72
CA GLY A 51 2.82 4.30 17.98
C GLY A 51 3.14 5.79 18.22
N TYR A 52 2.51 6.71 17.48
CA TYR A 52 2.75 8.16 17.59
C TYR A 52 1.72 8.89 18.46
N ARG A 53 0.97 8.16 19.29
CA ARG A 53 -0.09 8.74 20.15
C ARG A 53 0.40 9.94 20.97
N SER A 54 1.62 9.86 21.53
CA SER A 54 2.23 10.93 22.33
C SER A 54 2.71 12.13 21.52
N LYS A 55 2.76 12.03 20.18
CA LYS A 55 3.27 13.08 19.29
C LYS A 55 2.17 13.70 18.42
N MET A 56 0.90 13.55 18.83
CA MET A 56 -0.25 13.97 18.04
C MET A 56 -0.19 15.46 17.65
N GLU A 57 0.39 16.29 18.52
CA GLU A 57 0.51 17.74 18.34
C GLU A 57 1.57 18.17 17.32
N TYR A 58 2.59 17.34 17.07
CA TYR A 58 3.73 17.69 16.20
C TYR A 58 3.47 17.42 14.72
N TYR A 59 2.52 16.53 14.41
CA TYR A 59 2.28 16.04 13.05
C TYR A 59 0.90 16.48 12.52
N ASN A 60 0.85 16.73 11.22
CA ASN A 60 -0.37 16.96 10.47
C ASN A 60 -0.97 15.61 10.06
N TRP A 61 -1.77 15.04 10.96
CA TRP A 61 -2.41 13.74 10.75
C TRP A 61 -3.45 13.76 9.64
N LYS A 62 -4.09 14.91 9.38
CA LYS A 62 -5.03 15.05 8.27
C LYS A 62 -4.33 14.90 6.92
N GLU A 63 -3.19 15.56 6.74
CA GLU A 63 -2.37 15.39 5.53
C GLU A 63 -1.80 13.98 5.45
N THR A 64 -1.35 13.40 6.57
CA THR A 64 -0.85 12.02 6.61
C THR A 64 -1.92 11.01 6.17
N LEU A 65 -3.16 11.15 6.66
CA LEU A 65 -4.29 10.33 6.24
C LEU A 65 -4.61 10.54 4.75
N ARG A 66 -4.49 11.77 4.24
CA ARG A 66 -4.64 12.05 2.80
C ARG A 66 -3.58 11.34 1.97
N ARG A 67 -2.31 11.39 2.38
CA ARG A 67 -1.21 10.68 1.71
C ARG A 67 -1.42 9.17 1.71
N GLN A 68 -1.92 8.60 2.81
CA GLN A 68 -2.27 7.19 2.88
C GLN A 68 -3.36 6.81 1.87
N LYS A 69 -4.43 7.62 1.76
CA LYS A 69 -5.50 7.39 0.78
C LYS A 69 -4.98 7.44 -0.65
N ILE A 70 -4.10 8.40 -0.95
CA ILE A 70 -3.44 8.50 -2.26
C ILE A 70 -2.61 7.25 -2.54
N PHE A 71 -1.84 6.77 -1.56
CA PHE A 71 -1.07 5.53 -1.69
C PHE A 71 -1.96 4.33 -2.05
N TYR A 72 -3.11 4.19 -1.38
CA TYR A 72 -4.04 3.12 -1.72
C TYR A 72 -4.60 3.24 -3.14
N ILE A 73 -4.97 4.44 -3.56
CA ILE A 73 -5.46 4.70 -4.91
C ILE A 73 -4.37 4.37 -5.95
N VAL A 74 -3.12 4.76 -5.71
CA VAL A 74 -2.01 4.48 -6.62
C VAL A 74 -1.79 2.97 -6.78
N GLY A 75 -1.82 2.20 -5.69
CA GLY A 75 -1.69 0.74 -5.78
C GLY A 75 -2.85 0.07 -6.54
N ILE A 76 -4.08 0.57 -6.40
CA ILE A 76 -5.25 0.09 -7.16
C ILE A 76 -5.06 0.40 -8.65
N ILE A 77 -4.78 1.66 -9.00
CA ILE A 77 -4.59 2.10 -10.40
C ILE A 77 -3.47 1.32 -11.06
N TYR A 78 -2.33 1.17 -10.37
CA TYR A 78 -1.20 0.41 -10.87
C TYR A 78 -1.59 -1.05 -11.16
N SER A 79 -2.30 -1.69 -10.23
CA SER A 79 -2.74 -3.08 -10.39
C SER A 79 -3.69 -3.25 -11.58
N ILE A 80 -4.67 -2.34 -11.73
CA ILE A 80 -5.58 -2.34 -12.88
C ILE A 80 -4.81 -2.16 -14.19
N PHE A 81 -3.90 -1.19 -14.23
CA PHE A 81 -3.09 -0.91 -15.41
C PHE A 81 -2.24 -2.11 -15.82
N THR A 82 -1.55 -2.75 -14.89
CA THR A 82 -0.75 -3.95 -15.18
C THR A 82 -1.61 -5.13 -15.62
N LEU A 83 -2.79 -5.33 -15.02
CA LEU A 83 -3.73 -6.37 -15.46
C LEU A 83 -4.21 -6.14 -16.90
N ILE A 84 -4.52 -4.88 -17.28
CA ILE A 84 -4.89 -4.52 -18.65
C ILE A 84 -3.72 -4.81 -19.61
N LEU A 85 -2.51 -4.36 -19.28
CA LEU A 85 -1.35 -4.61 -20.12
C LEU A 85 -1.05 -6.11 -20.25
N THR A 86 -1.24 -6.88 -19.17
CA THR A 86 -1.04 -8.35 -19.20
C THR A 86 -2.00 -9.02 -20.16
N LYS A 87 -3.25 -8.53 -20.30
CA LYS A 87 -4.20 -9.03 -21.30
C LYS A 87 -3.76 -8.74 -22.74
N VAL A 88 -3.07 -7.62 -22.97
CA VAL A 88 -2.64 -7.19 -24.33
C VAL A 88 -1.29 -7.79 -24.72
N TYR A 89 -0.34 -7.85 -23.77
CA TYR A 89 1.07 -8.15 -24.02
C TYR A 89 1.54 -9.46 -23.37
N GLY A 90 0.67 -10.15 -22.63
CA GLY A 90 0.92 -11.45 -22.03
C GLY A 90 1.62 -11.39 -20.65
N LYS A 91 1.88 -12.58 -20.11
CA LYS A 91 2.31 -12.81 -18.71
C LYS A 91 3.64 -12.13 -18.32
N ARG A 92 4.55 -11.94 -19.29
CA ARG A 92 5.85 -11.27 -19.05
C ARG A 92 5.70 -9.85 -18.51
N VAL A 93 4.62 -9.16 -18.85
CA VAL A 93 4.34 -7.81 -18.32
C VAL A 93 3.97 -7.85 -16.84
N ALA A 94 3.22 -8.84 -16.40
CA ALA A 94 2.92 -9.04 -14.98
C ALA A 94 4.18 -9.36 -14.18
N GLU A 95 5.09 -10.18 -14.75
CA GLU A 95 6.39 -10.50 -14.16
C GLU A 95 7.31 -9.28 -14.03
N GLY A 96 7.41 -8.44 -15.05
CA GLY A 96 8.16 -7.18 -14.94
C GLY A 96 7.48 -6.19 -13.98
N GLY A 97 6.16 -6.12 -14.04
CA GLY A 97 5.36 -5.21 -13.24
C GLY A 97 5.47 -5.46 -11.74
N ILE A 98 5.66 -6.71 -11.29
CA ILE A 98 5.64 -6.98 -9.84
C ILE A 98 6.86 -6.38 -9.15
N TRP A 99 8.00 -6.38 -9.85
CA TRP A 99 9.23 -5.75 -9.39
C TRP A 99 9.12 -4.23 -9.37
N ILE A 100 8.49 -3.65 -10.39
CA ILE A 100 8.21 -2.21 -10.45
C ILE A 100 7.24 -1.83 -9.32
N LEU A 101 6.20 -2.63 -9.07
CA LEU A 101 5.27 -2.41 -7.97
C LEU A 101 5.97 -2.46 -6.62
N ALA A 102 6.84 -3.45 -6.40
CA ALA A 102 7.62 -3.54 -5.17
C ALA A 102 8.47 -2.27 -4.95
N LEU A 103 9.09 -1.74 -6.00
CA LEU A 103 9.85 -0.49 -5.94
C LEU A 103 8.95 0.72 -5.60
N ILE A 104 7.79 0.83 -6.25
CA ILE A 104 6.81 1.89 -5.98
C ILE A 104 6.34 1.82 -4.53
N LEU A 105 5.99 0.64 -4.04
CA LEU A 105 5.55 0.43 -2.66
C LEU A 105 6.64 0.81 -1.65
N PHE A 106 7.89 0.45 -1.92
CA PHE A 106 9.02 0.83 -1.08
C PHE A 106 9.21 2.35 -1.02
N LEU A 107 9.24 3.02 -2.18
CA LEU A 107 9.43 4.48 -2.25
C LEU A 107 8.26 5.24 -1.60
N LEU A 108 7.03 4.81 -1.84
CA LEU A 108 5.86 5.45 -1.27
C LEU A 108 5.70 5.17 0.22
N ALA A 109 6.14 4.01 0.72
CA ALA A 109 6.14 3.72 2.15
C ALA A 109 6.97 4.74 2.95
N ILE A 110 8.10 5.20 2.41
CA ILE A 110 8.92 6.27 3.01
C ILE A 110 8.13 7.59 3.06
N TRP A 111 7.38 7.89 2.00
CA TRP A 111 6.63 9.14 1.86
C TRP A 111 5.35 9.21 2.71
N ILE A 112 4.75 8.06 3.00
CA ILE A 112 3.53 7.89 3.81
C ILE A 112 3.72 8.30 5.27
N GLY A 113 4.97 8.36 5.76
CA GLY A 113 5.27 8.68 7.15
C GLY A 113 4.61 9.98 7.65
N PRO A 114 4.48 10.13 8.99
CA PRO A 114 3.75 11.25 9.58
C PRO A 114 4.35 12.60 9.17
N VAL A 115 3.50 13.44 8.57
CA VAL A 115 3.88 14.75 8.02
C VAL A 115 4.06 15.73 9.17
N LYS A 116 5.25 16.31 9.34
CA LYS A 116 5.48 17.33 10.39
C LYS A 116 4.68 18.60 10.09
N LYS A 117 4.09 19.22 11.11
CA LYS A 117 3.49 20.55 10.95
C LYS A 117 4.57 21.56 10.56
N PRO A 118 4.27 22.57 9.71
CA PRO A 118 5.20 23.67 9.49
C PRO A 118 5.47 24.36 10.83
N ARG A 119 6.74 24.54 11.19
CA ARG A 119 7.09 25.41 12.33
C ARG A 119 6.57 26.80 11.98
N LYS A 120 5.64 27.33 12.78
CA LYS A 120 5.35 28.76 12.74
C LYS A 120 6.66 29.45 13.10
N LYS A 121 7.26 30.15 12.13
CA LYS A 121 8.30 31.14 12.41
C LYS A 121 7.66 32.34 13.08
#